data_AF-A0AAJ5QIM0-F1
#
_entry.id   AF-A0AAJ5QIM0-F1
#
_cell.length_a   1.000
_cell.length_b   1.000
_cell.length_c   1.000
_cell.angle_alpha   90.00
_cell.angle_beta   90.00
_cell.angle_gamma   90.00
#
_symmetry.space_group_name_H-M   'P 1'
#
loop_
_entity.id
_entity.type
_entity.pdbx_description
1 polymer ?
#
loop_
_entity_poly.entity_id
_entity_poly.type
_entity_poly.pdbx_seq_one_letter_code
_entity_poly.pdbx_strand_id
1 'polypeptide(L)'
;MKLSWRAKQEVEEIIKNLSETDLERIGDEVDAMMDQHKVNPLMTALCSFLPKHFDYPAIEMVDEDDEQYEAAENFLRDAMVKVAKREVAIGIYCRRHGNLEAA
;
A
#
# COMPACT_ATOMS: atom_id res chain seq x y z
N MET A 1 2.75 1.81 -18.62
CA MET A 1 3.59 0.67 -19.07
C MET A 1 2.92 -0.65 -18.68
N LYS A 2 2.87 -1.65 -19.55
CA LYS A 2 2.30 -2.97 -19.25
C LYS A 2 3.40 -4.03 -19.30
N LEU A 3 3.82 -4.51 -18.12
CA LEU A 3 4.89 -5.50 -18.04
C LEU A 3 4.49 -6.83 -18.69
N SER A 4 5.38 -7.35 -19.55
CA SER A 4 5.32 -8.73 -20.05
C SER A 4 5.47 -9.73 -18.90
N TRP A 5 5.10 -11.00 -19.11
CA TRP A 5 5.26 -12.03 -18.09
C TRP A 5 6.72 -12.19 -17.63
N ARG A 6 7.68 -12.14 -18.57
CA ARG A 6 9.12 -12.19 -18.25
C ARG A 6 9.57 -10.97 -17.44
N ALA A 7 9.10 -9.78 -17.80
CA ALA A 7 9.41 -8.57 -17.05
C ALA A 7 8.85 -8.63 -15.62
N LYS A 8 7.66 -9.20 -15.43
CA LYS A 8 7.10 -9.43 -14.09
C LYS A 8 7.96 -10.39 -13.26
N GLN A 9 8.45 -11.48 -13.85
CA GLN A 9 9.35 -12.41 -13.13
C GLN A 9 10.64 -11.72 -12.71
N GLU A 10 11.26 -10.92 -13.58
CA GLU A 10 12.47 -10.17 -13.22
C GLU A 10 12.21 -9.12 -12.13
N VAL A 11 11.08 -8.41 -12.21
CA VAL A 11 10.66 -7.47 -11.15
C VAL A 11 10.49 -8.19 -9.82
N GLU A 12 9.86 -9.36 -9.78
CA GLU A 12 9.73 -10.16 -8.56
C GLU A 12 11.10 -10.61 -8.01
N GLU A 13 12.05 -10.98 -8.88
CA GLU A 13 13.43 -11.27 -8.46
C GLU A 13 14.14 -10.01 -7.92
N ILE A 14 13.91 -8.83 -8.50
CA ILE A 14 14.44 -7.58 -7.96
C ILE A 14 13.84 -7.30 -6.57
N ILE A 15 12.53 -7.50 -6.38
CA ILE A 15 11.86 -7.30 -5.09
C ILE A 15 12.48 -8.18 -4.00
N LYS A 16 12.73 -9.46 -4.30
CA LYS A 16 13.35 -10.41 -3.36
C LYS A 16 14.76 -10.01 -2.94
N ASN A 17 15.45 -9.26 -3.78
CA ASN A 17 16.85 -8.87 -3.60
C ASN A 17 17.01 -7.38 -3.22
N LEU A 18 15.92 -6.69 -2.84
CA LEU A 18 16.02 -5.35 -2.27
C LEU A 18 16.85 -5.38 -0.98
N SER A 19 17.72 -4.41 -0.80
CA SER A 19 18.56 -4.32 0.41
C SER A 19 17.73 -3.92 1.64
N GLU A 20 18.24 -4.18 2.83
CA GLU A 20 17.61 -3.73 4.08
C GLU A 20 17.41 -2.20 4.08
N THR A 21 18.40 -1.45 3.57
CA THR A 21 18.30 0.01 3.41
C THR A 21 17.19 0.43 2.45
N ASP A 22 16.98 -0.31 1.35
CA ASP A 22 15.86 -0.04 0.45
C ASP A 22 14.51 -0.29 1.14
N LEU A 23 14.43 -1.37 1.93
CA LEU A 23 13.23 -1.77 2.65
C LEU A 23 12.88 -0.77 3.76
N GLU A 24 13.88 -0.29 4.51
CA GLU A 24 13.74 0.74 5.54
C GLU A 24 13.25 2.05 4.93
N ARG A 25 13.92 2.54 3.87
CA ARG A 25 13.49 3.75 3.16
C ARG A 25 12.05 3.66 2.63
N ILE A 26 11.66 2.50 2.08
CA ILE A 26 10.28 2.28 1.62
C ILE A 26 9.29 2.33 2.80
N GLY A 27 9.66 1.75 3.94
CA GLY A 27 8.86 1.82 5.17
C GLY A 27 8.63 3.26 5.59
N ASP A 28 9.71 4.03 5.73
CA ASP A 28 9.67 5.44 6.15
C ASP A 28 8.84 6.30 5.18
N GLU A 29 8.98 6.09 3.88
CA GLU A 29 8.20 6.80 2.86
C GLU A 29 6.71 6.49 2.97
N VAL A 30 6.33 5.23 3.22
CA VAL A 30 4.93 4.84 3.41
C VAL A 30 4.37 5.41 4.71
N ASP A 31 5.13 5.36 5.80
CA ASP A 31 4.72 5.91 7.09
C ASP A 31 4.48 7.42 6.98
N ALA A 32 5.39 8.14 6.32
CA ALA A 32 5.21 9.56 6.02
C ALA A 32 3.97 9.85 5.13
N MET A 33 3.65 8.98 4.18
CA MET A 33 2.44 9.13 3.36
C MET A 33 1.17 8.90 4.19
N MET A 34 1.17 7.92 5.10
CA MET A 34 0.04 7.66 6.00
C MET A 34 -0.21 8.84 6.94
N ASP A 35 0.85 9.36 7.55
CA ASP A 35 0.80 10.54 8.43
C ASP A 35 0.23 11.79 7.72
N GLN A 36 0.52 11.95 6.42
CA GLN A 36 0.00 13.07 5.63
C GLN A 36 -1.50 12.97 5.36
N HIS A 37 -2.01 11.76 5.09
CA HIS A 37 -3.42 11.58 4.72
C HIS A 37 -4.34 11.60 5.94
N LYS A 38 -3.81 11.36 7.15
CA LYS A 38 -4.45 11.46 8.48
C LYS A 38 -5.72 10.62 8.72
N VAL A 39 -6.37 10.16 7.66
CA VAL A 39 -7.61 9.39 7.70
C VAL A 39 -7.48 8.22 6.74
N ASN A 40 -7.63 7.01 7.25
CA ASN A 40 -7.66 5.82 6.43
C ASN A 40 -8.97 5.74 5.62
N PRO A 41 -8.89 5.73 4.28
CA PRO A 41 -10.09 5.70 3.42
C PRO A 41 -10.92 4.42 3.60
N LEU A 42 -10.33 3.34 4.10
CA LEU A 42 -11.05 2.10 4.42
C LEU A 42 -12.03 2.31 5.58
N MET A 43 -11.64 3.10 6.59
CA MET A 43 -12.53 3.46 7.69
C MET A 43 -13.68 4.35 7.21
N THR A 44 -13.39 5.30 6.32
CA THR A 44 -14.45 6.12 5.69
C THR A 44 -15.46 5.25 4.93
N ALA A 45 -14.99 4.24 4.20
CA ALA A 45 -15.86 3.30 3.50
C ALA A 45 -16.68 2.44 4.47
N LEU A 46 -16.07 1.97 5.57
CA LEU A 46 -16.74 1.19 6.61
C LEU A 46 -17.85 2.01 7.30
N CYS A 47 -17.53 3.23 7.74
CA CYS A 47 -18.50 4.17 8.32
C CYS A 47 -19.65 4.51 7.37
N SER A 48 -19.41 4.48 6.05
CA SER A 48 -20.46 4.70 5.04
C SER A 48 -21.30 3.45 4.75
N PHE A 49 -20.77 2.26 5.03
CA PHE A 49 -21.39 0.98 4.72
C PHE A 49 -22.27 0.47 5.87
N LEU A 50 -21.77 0.51 7.11
CA LEU A 50 -22.48 -0.03 8.27
C LEU A 50 -23.87 0.57 8.51
N PRO A 51 -24.10 1.90 8.41
CA PRO A 51 -25.42 2.50 8.62
C PRO A 51 -26.49 2.08 7.60
N LYS A 52 -26.08 1.47 6.48
CA LYS A 52 -27.03 0.95 5.48
C LYS A 52 -27.60 -0.42 5.86
N HIS A 53 -26.99 -1.07 6.85
CA HIS A 53 -27.26 -2.45 7.21
C HIS A 53 -27.58 -2.63 8.71
N PHE A 54 -27.22 -1.65 9.54
CA PHE A 54 -27.45 -1.65 10.97
C PHE A 54 -28.00 -0.29 11.41
N ASP A 55 -29.00 -0.30 12.29
CA ASP A 55 -29.55 0.90 12.92
C ASP A 55 -28.90 1.15 14.29
N TYR A 56 -28.96 2.39 14.78
CA TYR A 56 -28.83 2.76 16.21
C TYR A 56 -27.35 2.84 16.77
N PRO A 57 -27.10 3.36 17.99
CA PRO A 57 -25.82 3.75 18.62
C PRO A 57 -24.71 2.71 18.63
N ALA A 58 -24.96 1.47 18.24
CA ALA A 58 -23.89 0.49 18.07
C ALA A 58 -22.84 0.94 17.05
N ILE A 59 -23.24 1.72 16.04
CA ILE A 59 -22.29 2.35 15.09
C ILE A 59 -21.53 3.52 15.74
N GLU A 60 -22.18 4.27 16.64
CA GLU A 60 -21.53 5.36 17.39
C GLU A 60 -20.53 4.84 18.43
N MET A 61 -20.60 3.55 18.76
CA MET A 61 -19.64 2.85 19.61
C MET A 61 -18.44 2.30 18.84
N VAL A 62 -18.43 2.36 17.50
CA VAL A 62 -17.26 1.99 16.69
C VAL A 62 -16.32 3.19 16.65
N ASP A 63 -15.39 3.27 17.60
CA ASP A 63 -14.45 4.38 17.76
C ASP A 63 -13.00 4.00 17.42
N GLU A 64 -12.14 5.01 17.34
CA GLU A 64 -10.72 4.90 16.97
C GLU A 64 -9.88 3.96 17.85
N ASP A 65 -10.38 3.55 19.04
CA ASP A 65 -9.74 2.61 19.96
C ASP A 65 -10.14 1.13 19.71
N ASP A 66 -11.04 0.87 18.76
CA ASP A 66 -11.40 -0.50 18.37
C ASP A 66 -10.25 -1.18 17.60
N GLU A 67 -9.99 -2.47 17.90
CA GLU A 67 -8.99 -3.31 17.20
C GLU A 67 -9.14 -3.28 15.67
N GLN A 68 -10.35 -2.99 15.17
CA GLN A 68 -10.63 -2.86 13.74
C GLN A 68 -9.98 -1.63 13.10
N TYR A 69 -9.80 -0.51 13.83
CA TYR A 69 -9.07 0.66 13.31
C TYR A 69 -7.60 0.33 13.11
N GLU A 70 -6.95 -0.25 14.11
CA GLU A 70 -5.55 -0.70 14.00
C GLU A 70 -5.38 -1.73 12.88
N ALA A 71 -6.31 -2.68 12.75
CA ALA A 71 -6.28 -3.67 11.67
C ALA A 71 -6.42 -3.03 10.28
N ALA A 72 -7.28 -2.03 10.13
CA ALA A 72 -7.44 -1.31 8.87
C ALA A 72 -6.20 -0.47 8.51
N GLU A 73 -5.58 0.19 9.50
CA GLU A 73 -4.34 0.94 9.32
C GLU A 73 -3.19 0.01 8.90
N ASN A 74 -2.99 -1.09 9.63
CA ASN A 74 -1.97 -2.08 9.30
C ASN A 74 -2.19 -2.68 7.91
N PHE A 75 -3.43 -3.00 7.55
CA PHE A 75 -3.76 -3.50 6.21
C PHE A 75 -3.40 -2.50 5.11
N LEU A 76 -3.77 -1.22 5.29
CA LEU A 76 -3.47 -0.17 4.33
C LEU A 76 -1.95 0.00 4.18
N ARG A 77 -1.23 0.08 5.30
CA ARG A 77 0.22 0.17 5.33
C ARG A 77 0.89 -0.96 4.55
N ASP A 78 0.51 -2.20 4.84
CA ASP A 78 1.07 -3.38 4.17
C ASP A 78 0.81 -3.37 2.67
N ALA A 79 -0.38 -2.94 2.25
CA ALA A 79 -0.72 -2.79 0.84
C ALA A 79 0.16 -1.71 0.17
N MET A 80 0.35 -0.57 0.83
CA MET A 80 1.19 0.53 0.35
C MET A 80 2.66 0.10 0.23
N VAL A 81 3.23 -0.51 1.27
CA VAL A 81 4.60 -1.06 1.25
C VAL A 81 4.78 -2.05 0.11
N LYS A 82 3.80 -2.95 -0.09
CA LYS A 82 3.85 -3.95 -1.18
C LYS A 82 3.87 -3.30 -2.56
N VAL A 83 3.11 -2.23 -2.76
CA VAL A 83 3.10 -1.50 -4.03
C VAL A 83 4.37 -0.67 -4.20
N ALA A 84 4.85 0.01 -3.16
CA ALA A 84 6.08 0.79 -3.19
C ALA A 84 7.31 -0.08 -3.54
N LYS A 85 7.41 -1.30 -2.97
CA LYS A 85 8.44 -2.29 -3.37
C LYS A 85 8.41 -2.59 -4.87
N ARG A 86 7.21 -2.74 -5.43
CA ARG A 86 7.03 -2.97 -6.88
C ARG A 86 7.42 -1.74 -7.69
N GLU A 87 7.08 -0.53 -7.25
CA GLU A 87 7.49 0.69 -7.95
C GLU A 87 9.02 0.84 -7.99
N VAL A 88 9.69 0.62 -6.86
CA VAL A 88 11.16 0.65 -6.78
C VAL A 88 11.77 -0.40 -7.72
N ALA A 89 11.27 -1.63 -7.67
CA ALA A 89 11.76 -2.73 -8.50
C ALA A 89 11.53 -2.47 -10.01
N ILE A 90 10.37 -1.91 -10.37
CA ILE A 90 10.07 -1.48 -11.75
C ILE A 90 11.04 -0.37 -12.18
N GLY A 91 11.32 0.60 -11.31
CA GLY A 91 12.31 1.65 -11.60
C GLY A 91 13.70 1.09 -11.86
N ILE A 92 14.14 0.09 -11.09
CA ILE A 92 15.41 -0.63 -11.31
C ILE A 92 15.37 -1.38 -12.64
N TYR A 93 14.30 -2.13 -12.91
CA TYR A 93 14.12 -2.84 -14.17
C TYR A 93 14.22 -1.90 -15.38
N CYS A 94 13.47 -0.80 -15.39
CA CYS A 94 13.49 0.18 -16.47
C CYS A 94 14.87 0.81 -16.69
N ARG A 95 15.64 1.05 -15.62
CA ARG A 95 17.03 1.54 -15.72
C ARG A 95 17.96 0.50 -16.34
N ARG A 96 17.80 -0.79 -16.02
CA ARG A 96 18.63 -1.88 -16.57
C ARG A 96 18.38 -2.11 -18.06
N HIS A 97 17.12 -2.00 -18.48
CA HIS A 97 16.70 -2.27 -19.86
C HIS A 97 16.56 -1.02 -20.71
N GLY A 98 16.96 0.16 -20.20
CA GLY A 98 16.99 1.42 -20.92
C GLY A 98 15.64 1.87 -21.46
N ASN A 99 14.73 2.36 -20.59
CA ASN A 99 13.45 2.99 -20.97
C ASN A 99 12.71 2.31 -22.14
N LEU A 100 12.75 0.98 -22.22
CA LEU A 100 11.99 0.22 -23.21
C LEU A 100 10.50 0.26 -22.83
N GLU A 101 9.85 1.30 -23.39
CA GLU A 101 8.40 1.54 -23.62
C GLU A 101 7.99 3.01 -23.33
N ALA A 102 8.78 3.98 -23.80
CA ALA A 102 8.35 5.38 -23.97
C ALA A 102 8.11 5.72 -25.47
N ALA A 103 7.63 4.74 -26.24
CA ALA A 103 7.15 4.92 -27.60
C ALA A 103 5.72 4.35 -27.72
#